data_AF-F0GIG2-F1
#
_entry.id   AF-F0GIG2-F1
#
_cell.length_a   1.000
_cell.length_b   1.000
_cell.length_c   1.000
_cell.angle_alpha   90.00
_cell.angle_beta   90.00
_cell.angle_gamma   90.00
#
_symmetry.space_group_name_H-M   'P 1'
#
loop_
_entity.id
_entity.type
_entity.pdbx_description
1 polymer ?
#
loop_
_entity_poly.entity_id
_entity_poly.type
_entity_poly.pdbx_seq_one_letter_code
_entity_poly.pdbx_strand_id
1 'polypeptide(L)'
;AAGPGEAAALGKLMFFDPSLSASGRMSCATCHSPAHAYGPPNGLAAQLGGADLKRQGARAVPSLRYVLNRTPIWSHAQAASAAERLTETDNAP
;
A
#
# COMPACT_ATOMS: atom_id res chain seq x y z
N ALA A 1 7.91 18.65 14.21
CA ALA A 1 7.79 17.89 12.95
C ALA A 1 8.78 16.73 13.03
N ALA A 2 8.32 15.50 12.79
CA ALA A 2 9.19 14.34 12.85
C ALA A 2 10.23 14.40 11.73
N GLY A 3 11.50 14.12 12.03
CA GLY A 3 12.58 14.14 11.03
C GLY A 3 12.44 13.03 9.98
N PRO A 4 13.17 13.10 8.84
CA PRO A 4 13.06 12.11 7.76
C PRO A 4 13.27 10.65 8.23
N GLY A 5 14.14 10.43 9.22
CA GLY A 5 14.39 9.11 9.79
C GLY A 5 13.24 8.58 10.66
N GLU A 6 12.54 9.46 11.37
CA GLU A 6 11.39 9.08 12.22
C GLU A 6 10.19 8.70 11.35
N ALA A 7 9.95 9.46 10.27
CA ALA A 7 8.93 9.11 9.29
C ALA A 7 9.23 7.77 8.60
N ALA A 8 10.49 7.50 8.25
CA ALA A 8 10.90 6.21 7.69
C ALA A 8 10.72 5.05 8.68
N ALA A 9 11.06 5.26 9.96
CA ALA A 9 10.88 4.25 11.00
C ALA A 9 9.39 3.92 11.22
N LEU A 10 8.53 4.93 11.29
CA LEU A 10 7.08 4.74 11.37
C LEU A 10 6.53 4.02 10.13
N GLY A 11 6.97 4.43 8.93
CA GLY A 11 6.57 3.79 7.68
C GLY A 11 6.95 2.31 7.66
N LYS A 12 8.13 1.94 8.19
CA LYS A 12 8.52 0.55 8.34
C LYS A 12 7.57 -0.22 9.27
N LEU A 13 7.15 0.36 10.39
CA LEU A 13 6.19 -0.30 11.29
C LEU A 13 4.85 -0.55 10.57
N MET A 14 4.31 0.49 9.91
CA MET A 14 3.05 0.39 9.16
C MET A 14 3.12 -0.66 8.04
N PHE A 15 4.27 -0.79 7.37
CA PHE A 15 4.46 -1.74 6.27
C PHE A 15 4.19 -3.20 6.67
N PHE A 16 4.44 -3.54 7.94
CA PHE A 16 4.25 -4.89 8.48
C PHE A 16 2.97 -5.03 9.32
N ASP A 17 2.21 -3.96 9.53
CA ASP A 17 1.04 -3.95 10.42
C ASP A 17 -0.22 -4.51 9.72
N PRO A 18 -0.76 -5.67 10.16
CA PRO A 18 -1.94 -6.25 9.54
C PRO A 18 -3.26 -5.59 9.96
N SER A 19 -3.25 -4.80 11.04
CA SER A 19 -4.44 -4.11 11.58
C SER A 19 -4.98 -3.03 10.63
N LEU A 20 -4.13 -2.57 9.69
CA LEU A 20 -4.49 -1.62 8.65
C LEU A 20 -5.34 -2.24 7.53
N SER A 21 -5.54 -3.56 7.51
CA SER A 21 -6.44 -4.23 6.55
C SER A 21 -7.82 -4.46 7.15
N ALA A 22 -8.86 -4.38 6.30
CA ALA A 22 -10.23 -4.75 6.69
C ALA A 22 -10.36 -6.20 7.20
N SER A 23 -9.44 -7.08 6.80
CA SER A 23 -9.38 -8.47 7.26
C SER A 23 -8.66 -8.64 8.60
N GLY A 24 -7.86 -7.66 9.05
CA GLY A 24 -6.92 -7.80 10.16
C GLY A 24 -5.80 -8.82 9.92
N ARG A 25 -5.64 -9.33 8.69
CA ARG A 25 -4.76 -10.48 8.36
C ARG A 25 -3.73 -10.17 7.26
N MET A 26 -3.80 -8.98 6.66
CA MET A 26 -2.88 -8.56 5.60
C MET A 26 -2.20 -7.25 5.97
N SER A 27 -0.91 -7.17 5.67
CA SER A 27 -0.14 -5.92 5.65
C SER A 27 0.43 -5.67 4.25
N CYS A 28 1.16 -4.58 4.05
CA CYS A 28 1.86 -4.33 2.79
C CYS A 28 2.82 -5.49 2.47
N ALA A 29 3.48 -6.04 3.49
CA ALA A 29 4.42 -7.15 3.37
C ALA A 29 3.79 -8.48 2.93
N THR A 30 2.47 -8.65 3.05
CA THR A 30 1.77 -9.86 2.56
C THR A 30 1.90 -10.01 1.05
N CYS A 31 1.83 -8.90 0.32
CA CYS A 31 1.98 -8.86 -1.14
C CYS A 31 3.40 -8.45 -1.57
N HIS A 32 4.10 -7.67 -0.75
CA HIS A 32 5.46 -7.17 -1.03
C HIS A 32 6.47 -7.77 -0.05
N SER A 33 6.81 -9.04 -0.26
CA SER A 33 7.62 -9.83 0.66
C SER A 33 9.10 -9.41 0.63
N PRO A 34 9.73 -9.02 1.76
CA PRO A 34 11.15 -8.68 1.80
C PRO A 34 12.08 -9.79 1.29
N ALA A 35 11.71 -11.05 1.50
CA ALA A 35 12.44 -12.24 1.03
C ALA A 35 12.38 -12.42 -0.49
N HIS A 36 11.40 -11.80 -1.16
CA HIS A 36 11.18 -11.87 -2.60
C HIS A 36 11.43 -10.51 -3.25
N ALA A 37 12.44 -9.78 -2.77
CA ALA A 37 12.77 -8.44 -3.24
C ALA A 37 11.57 -7.47 -3.22
N TYR A 38 10.70 -7.59 -2.21
CA TYR A 38 9.45 -6.83 -2.09
C TYR A 38 8.46 -7.03 -3.25
N GLY A 39 8.54 -8.17 -3.94
CA GLY A 39 7.53 -8.68 -4.86
C GLY A 39 6.63 -9.75 -4.22
N PRO A 40 5.73 -10.37 -5.01
CA PRO A 40 4.79 -11.37 -4.52
C PRO A 40 5.53 -12.62 -4.03
N PRO A 41 5.07 -13.24 -2.92
CA PRO A 41 5.72 -14.42 -2.34
C PRO A 41 5.33 -15.74 -3.03
N ASN A 42 4.56 -15.71 -4.11
CA ASN A 42 4.01 -16.90 -4.78
C ASN A 42 3.78 -16.63 -6.28
N GLY A 43 3.41 -17.68 -7.02
CA GLY A 43 3.18 -17.63 -8.47
C GLY A 43 1.75 -17.28 -8.89
N LEU A 44 0.92 -16.68 -8.03
CA LEU A 44 -0.43 -16.27 -8.40
C LEU A 44 -0.39 -15.12 -9.41
N ALA A 45 -1.31 -15.14 -10.39
CA ALA A 45 -1.46 -14.05 -11.36
C ALA A 45 -1.75 -12.70 -10.68
N ALA A 46 -2.52 -12.73 -9.59
CA ALA A 46 -2.77 -11.59 -8.70
C ALA A 46 -3.05 -12.13 -7.28
N GLN A 47 -2.65 -11.37 -6.25
CA GLN A 47 -2.84 -11.78 -4.87
C GLN A 47 -4.31 -11.73 -4.47
N LEU A 48 -4.67 -12.57 -3.50
CA LEU A 48 -5.99 -12.55 -2.87
C LEU A 48 -6.02 -11.54 -1.73
N GLY A 49 -7.16 -10.90 -1.53
CA GLY A 49 -7.41 -9.96 -0.45
C GLY A 49 -8.91 -9.80 -0.18
N GLY A 50 -9.29 -8.61 0.28
CA GLY A 50 -10.63 -8.36 0.83
C GLY A 50 -10.76 -8.81 2.29
N ALA A 51 -11.94 -8.61 2.87
CA ALA A 51 -12.20 -8.87 4.29
C ALA A 51 -12.01 -10.35 4.68
N ASP A 52 -12.23 -11.28 3.74
CA ASP A 52 -12.16 -12.73 3.93
C ASP A 52 -11.01 -13.41 3.18
N LEU A 53 -10.15 -12.64 2.51
CA LEU A 53 -9.02 -13.11 1.69
C LEU A 53 -9.41 -13.95 0.46
N LYS A 54 -10.61 -13.76 -0.09
CA LYS A 54 -11.09 -14.52 -1.26
C LYS A 54 -11.19 -13.70 -2.54
N ARG A 55 -10.97 -12.38 -2.49
CA ARG A 55 -11.08 -11.53 -3.68
C ARG A 55 -9.74 -11.42 -4.38
N GLN A 56 -9.68 -11.84 -5.64
CA GLN A 56 -8.48 -11.71 -6.44
C GLN A 56 -8.28 -10.27 -6.90
N GLY A 57 -7.03 -9.78 -6.85
CA GLY A 57 -6.66 -8.48 -7.39
C GLY A 57 -6.74 -8.46 -8.93
N ALA A 58 -6.78 -7.24 -9.50
CA ALA A 58 -6.90 -7.05 -10.95
C ALA A 58 -5.56 -7.16 -11.71
N ARG A 59 -4.42 -7.23 -11.01
CA ARG A 59 -3.08 -7.25 -11.62
C ARG A 59 -2.03 -7.93 -10.74
N ALA A 60 -0.92 -8.30 -11.38
CA ALA A 60 0.29 -8.74 -10.69
C ALA A 60 0.90 -7.62 -9.83
N VAL A 61 1.48 -8.02 -8.70
CA VAL A 61 2.15 -7.15 -7.74
C VAL A 61 3.59 -6.90 -8.20
N PRO A 62 4.01 -5.64 -8.42
CA PRO A 62 5.40 -5.34 -8.77
C PRO A 62 6.32 -5.43 -7.54
N SER A 63 7.63 -5.55 -7.78
CA SER A 63 8.63 -5.34 -6.74
C SER A 63 8.70 -3.86 -6.34
N LEU A 64 8.88 -3.57 -5.04
CA LEU A 64 9.15 -2.22 -4.54
C LEU A 64 10.65 -1.85 -4.55
N ARG A 65 11.56 -2.78 -4.85
CA ARG A 65 12.98 -2.44 -4.96
C ARG A 65 13.23 -1.66 -6.24
N TYR A 66 14.18 -0.73 -6.15
CA TYR A 66 14.64 0.07 -7.28
C TYR A 66 13.47 0.67 -8.05
N VAL A 67 12.51 1.28 -7.32
CA VAL A 67 11.31 1.97 -7.83
C VAL A 67 11.67 2.66 -9.14
N LEU A 68 11.44 1.96 -10.26
CA LEU A 68 11.75 2.49 -11.58
C LEU A 68 10.71 3.58 -11.84
N ASN A 69 10.95 4.42 -12.85
CA ASN A 69 9.97 5.39 -13.36
C ASN A 69 8.69 4.73 -13.96
N ARG A 70 8.41 3.46 -13.61
CA ARG A 70 7.29 2.61 -14.02
C ARG A 70 6.25 2.41 -12.90
N THR A 71 6.61 2.71 -11.66
CA THR A 71 5.67 2.76 -10.54
C THR A 71 5.06 4.16 -10.54
N PRO A 72 3.78 4.33 -10.91
CA PRO A 72 3.17 5.65 -10.85
C PRO A 72 3.32 6.18 -9.42
N ILE A 73 3.77 7.41 -9.29
CA ILE A 73 3.84 8.08 -8.00
C ILE A 73 2.40 8.21 -7.54
N TRP A 74 1.99 7.40 -6.58
CA TRP A 74 0.72 7.60 -5.92
C TRP A 74 0.92 8.78 -4.96
N SER A 75 0.59 9.98 -5.43
CA SER A 75 0.43 11.15 -4.59
C SER A 75 -1.07 11.33 -4.34
N HIS A 76 -1.53 10.94 -3.15
CA HIS A 76 -2.84 11.38 -2.69
C HIS A 76 -2.64 12.71 -1.96
N ALA A 77 -3.12 13.79 -2.57
CA ALA A 77 -3.22 15.05 -1.86
C ALA A 77 -4.15 14.83 -0.67
N GLN A 78 -3.66 15.07 0.55
CA GLN A 78 -4.53 15.11 1.72
C GLN A 78 -5.24 16.45 1.69
N ALA A 79 -6.57 16.44 1.78
CA ALA A 79 -7.34 17.67 1.89
C ALA A 79 -6.78 18.49 3.07
N ALA A 80 -6.33 19.71 2.78
CA ALA A 80 -5.78 20.62 3.78
C ALA A 80 -6.86 21.21 4.69
N SER A 81 -8.14 21.03 4.34
CA SER A 81 -9.28 21.45 5.15
C SER A 81 -10.50 20.53 4.99
N ALA A 82 -11.44 20.65 5.93
CA ALA A 82 -12.73 19.97 5.84
C ALA A 82 -13.56 20.44 4.63
N ALA A 83 -13.46 21.72 4.26
CA ALA A 83 -14.12 22.28 3.09
C ALA A 83 -13.58 21.64 1.79
N GLU A 84 -12.27 21.54 1.66
CA GLU A 84 -11.60 20.91 0.52
C GLU A 84 -11.99 19.44 0.37
N ARG A 85 -12.08 18.68 1.49
CA ARG A 85 -12.53 17.28 1.44
C ARG A 85 -13.95 17.10 0.90
N LEU A 86 -14.83 18.09 1.10
CA LEU A 86 -16.21 18.06 0.64
C LEU A 86 -16.36 18.48 -0.83
N THR A 87 -15.35 19.15 -1.38
CA THR A 87 -15.35 19.64 -2.77
C THR A 87 -14.45 18.84 -3.70
N GLU A 88 -13.55 17.99 -3.18
CA GLU A 88 -12.63 17.22 -4.02
C GLU A 88 -13.34 16.14 -4.84
N THR A 89 -13.34 16.34 -6.15
CA THR A 89 -13.86 15.41 -7.15
C THR A 89 -12.77 14.66 -7.90
N ASP A 90 -11.51 15.12 -7.82
CA ASP A 90 -10.39 14.58 -8.59
C ASP A 90 -9.85 13.25 -8.02
N ASN A 91 -10.18 12.93 -6.77
CA ASN A 91 -9.97 11.62 -6.16
C ASN A 91 -11.32 11.05 -5.74
N ALA A 92 -12.19 10.78 -6.71
CA ALA A 92 -13.38 9.96 -6.48
C ALA A 92 -12.95 8.57 -5.92
N PRO A 93 -13.76 7.95 -5.04
CA PRO A 93 -13.43 6.63 -4.48
C PRO A 93 -13.25 5.55 -5.55
#